data_AF-A0A1E3PLS9-F1
#
_entry.id   AF-A0A1E3PLS9-F1
#
_cell.length_a   1.000
_cell.length_b   1.000
_cell.length_c   1.000
_cell.angle_alpha   90.00
_cell.angle_beta   90.00
_cell.angle_gamma   90.00
#
_symmetry.space_group_name_H-M   'P 1'
#
loop_
_entity.id
_entity.type
_entity.pdbx_description
1 polymer ?
#
loop_
_entity_poly.entity_id
_entity_poly.type
_entity_poly.pdbx_seq_one_letter_code
_entity_poly.pdbx_strand_id
1 'polypeptide(L)'
;KTADYAGWISKKGSGVGTWRSRYFTLHNTRLSYFVSLNDTKERGLIDITAHKVLPLNQNEDKLISIYAASTGSGKYCFKLVPPGPGSKKGVTFTAPRTHYFAVDSKVEMRAWMGALIKATIDRDESVPAISSCVTPTVSLPRAK
;
A
#
# COMPACT_ATOMS: atom_id res chain seq x y z
N LYS A 1 -8.33 -5.10 -16.70
CA LYS A 1 -7.03 -5.06 -15.96
C LYS A 1 -7.32 -5.46 -14.52
N THR A 2 -6.75 -6.56 -14.05
CA THR A 2 -6.89 -7.03 -12.66
C THR A 2 -6.08 -6.13 -11.72
N ALA A 3 -6.56 -5.91 -10.49
CA ALA A 3 -5.79 -5.19 -9.47
C ALA A 3 -4.61 -6.03 -8.99
N ASP A 4 -3.50 -5.38 -8.65
CA ASP A 4 -2.33 -6.04 -8.03
C ASP A 4 -2.68 -6.57 -6.65
N TYR A 5 -3.51 -5.83 -5.93
CA TYR A 5 -4.10 -6.23 -4.66
C TYR A 5 -5.40 -5.45 -4.42
N ALA A 6 -6.36 -6.06 -3.74
CA ALA A 6 -7.61 -5.39 -3.39
C ALA A 6 -8.22 -5.98 -2.12
N GLY A 7 -9.05 -5.20 -1.44
CA GLY A 7 -9.73 -5.64 -0.23
C GLY A 7 -10.32 -4.50 0.59
N TRP A 8 -11.10 -4.88 1.59
CA TRP A 8 -11.62 -3.94 2.59
C TRP A 8 -10.54 -3.60 3.61
N ILE A 9 -10.38 -2.32 3.89
CA ILE A 9 -9.48 -1.84 4.94
C ILE A 9 -10.02 -0.54 5.52
N SER A 10 -9.85 -0.35 6.83
CA SER A 10 -10.25 0.88 7.50
C SER A 10 -9.18 1.95 7.29
N LYS A 11 -9.56 3.10 6.72
CA LYS A 11 -8.68 4.27 6.64
C LYS A 11 -9.08 5.31 7.69
N LYS A 12 -8.09 5.99 8.27
CA LYS A 12 -8.33 7.19 9.06
C LYS A 12 -8.70 8.36 8.14
N GLY A 13 -9.77 9.07 8.47
CA GLY A 13 -10.21 10.29 7.81
C GLY A 13 -9.28 11.47 8.06
N SER A 14 -9.59 12.60 7.41
CA SER A 14 -8.86 13.86 7.64
C SER A 14 -9.29 14.60 8.90
N GLY A 15 -10.54 14.38 9.34
CA GLY A 15 -11.05 14.93 10.59
C GLY A 15 -10.59 14.14 11.81
N VAL A 16 -10.95 14.64 12.99
CA VAL A 16 -10.62 14.00 14.27
C VAL A 16 -11.38 12.67 14.40
N GLY A 17 -10.65 11.60 14.72
CA GLY A 17 -11.20 10.32 15.16
C GLY A 17 -11.95 9.47 14.12
N THR A 18 -12.33 9.96 12.94
CA THR A 18 -13.17 9.12 12.07
C THR A 18 -12.37 8.06 11.32
N TRP A 19 -12.59 6.79 11.61
CA TRP A 19 -12.17 5.66 10.77
C TRP A 19 -13.31 5.23 9.86
N ARG A 20 -12.99 4.84 8.62
CA ARG A 20 -13.99 4.37 7.65
C ARG A 20 -13.46 3.16 6.89
N SER A 21 -14.25 2.08 6.88
CA SER A 21 -14.02 0.94 6.00
C SER A 21 -14.26 1.34 4.56
N ARG A 22 -13.30 1.06 3.69
CA ARG A 22 -13.36 1.32 2.24
C ARG A 22 -12.80 0.13 1.50
N TYR A 23 -13.37 -0.16 0.35
CA TYR A 23 -12.80 -1.14 -0.55
C TYR A 23 -11.68 -0.48 -1.34
N PHE A 24 -10.46 -0.95 -1.19
CA PHE A 24 -9.30 -0.42 -1.87
C PHE A 24 -8.89 -1.33 -3.02
N THR A 25 -8.45 -0.73 -4.12
CA THR A 25 -7.81 -1.42 -5.23
C THR A 25 -6.46 -0.77 -5.50
N LEU A 26 -5.43 -1.60 -5.65
CA LEU A 26 -4.09 -1.17 -5.99
C LEU A 26 -3.80 -1.54 -7.44
N HIS A 27 -3.41 -0.54 -8.23
CA HIS A 27 -2.94 -0.71 -9.60
C HIS A 27 -1.66 0.10 -9.78
N ASN A 28 -0.52 -0.55 -9.88
CA ASN A 28 0.79 0.11 -9.89
C ASN A 28 0.91 1.05 -8.66
N THR A 29 1.15 2.34 -8.86
CA THR A 29 1.22 3.37 -7.80
C THR A 29 -0.13 4.04 -7.51
N ARG A 30 -1.22 3.60 -8.15
CA ARG A 30 -2.57 4.14 -7.96
C ARG A 30 -3.32 3.31 -6.93
N LEU A 31 -3.51 3.88 -5.75
CA LEU A 31 -4.30 3.28 -4.68
C LEU A 31 -5.68 3.96 -4.63
N SER A 32 -6.65 3.38 -5.34
CA SER A 32 -8.04 3.86 -5.40
C SER A 32 -8.86 3.26 -4.27
N TYR A 33 -9.93 3.95 -3.85
CA TYR A 33 -10.89 3.40 -2.91
C TYR A 33 -12.34 3.79 -3.19
N PHE A 34 -13.23 2.90 -2.77
CA PHE A 34 -14.67 2.94 -3.02
C PHE A 34 -15.43 2.82 -1.72
N VAL A 35 -16.66 3.35 -1.69
CA VAL A 35 -17.56 3.20 -0.54
C VAL A 35 -18.25 1.83 -0.61
N SER A 36 -18.56 1.37 -1.82
CA SER A 36 -19.20 0.09 -2.11
C SER A 36 -18.51 -0.62 -3.28
N LEU A 37 -18.68 -1.94 -3.38
CA LEU A 37 -18.22 -2.74 -4.53
C LEU A 37 -18.97 -2.40 -5.83
N ASN A 38 -20.17 -1.82 -5.71
CA ASN A 38 -20.99 -1.42 -6.85
C ASN A 38 -20.67 -0.01 -7.36
N ASP A 39 -19.75 0.71 -6.69
CA ASP A 39 -19.39 2.05 -7.10
C ASP A 39 -18.63 2.00 -8.43
N THR A 40 -19.14 2.73 -9.43
CA THR A 40 -18.48 2.88 -10.74
C THR A 40 -17.40 3.94 -10.74
N LYS A 41 -17.39 4.82 -9.73
CA LYS A 41 -16.45 5.92 -9.57
C LYS A 41 -15.69 5.77 -8.26
N GLU A 42 -14.38 5.93 -8.34
CA GLU A 42 -13.52 5.97 -7.17
C GLU A 42 -13.87 7.17 -6.28
N ARG A 43 -14.05 6.90 -4.97
CA ARG A 43 -14.34 7.95 -3.98
C ARG A 43 -13.13 8.82 -3.72
N GLY A 44 -11.95 8.25 -3.91
CA GLY A 44 -10.68 8.95 -3.96
C GLY A 44 -9.58 8.02 -4.44
N LEU A 45 -8.48 8.66 -4.80
CA LEU A 45 -7.29 8.05 -5.36
C LEU A 45 -6.10 8.58 -4.55
N ILE A 46 -5.10 7.75 -4.28
CA ILE A 46 -3.85 8.12 -3.61
C ILE A 46 -2.71 7.71 -4.52
N ASP A 47 -1.86 8.66 -4.89
CA ASP A 47 -0.58 8.35 -5.52
C ASP A 47 0.38 7.88 -4.44
N ILE A 48 0.78 6.61 -4.49
CA ILE A 48 1.73 6.05 -3.52
C ILE A 48 3.17 6.07 -4.04
N THR A 49 3.43 6.75 -5.17
CA THR A 49 4.79 6.92 -5.69
C THR A 49 5.72 7.44 -4.60
N ALA A 50 6.85 6.74 -4.40
CA ALA A 50 7.87 7.04 -3.40
C ALA A 50 7.36 7.13 -1.93
N HIS A 51 6.17 6.62 -1.61
CA HIS A 51 5.69 6.58 -0.23
C HIS A 51 6.42 5.49 0.56
N LYS A 52 6.66 5.76 1.84
CA LYS A 52 7.17 4.76 2.79
C LYS A 52 6.00 4.05 3.46
N VAL A 53 6.07 2.73 3.48
CA VAL A 53 5.10 1.87 4.19
C VAL A 53 5.73 1.49 5.53
N LEU A 54 5.13 1.93 6.64
CA LEU A 54 5.66 1.70 7.98
C LEU A 54 4.61 1.04 8.88
N PRO A 55 4.96 0.05 9.71
CA PRO A 55 4.09 -0.37 10.79
C PRO A 55 3.94 0.78 11.80
N LEU A 56 2.79 0.88 12.46
CA LEU A 56 2.66 1.81 13.60
C LEU A 56 3.45 1.24 14.78
N ASN A 57 4.43 1.99 15.28
CA ASN A 57 5.24 1.62 16.44
C ASN A 57 4.88 2.45 17.68
N GLN A 58 5.25 1.92 18.84
CA GLN A 58 4.57 2.13 20.13
C GLN A 58 4.61 3.54 20.75
N ASN A 59 5.34 4.51 20.19
CA ASN A 59 5.57 5.79 20.87
C ASN A 59 4.68 6.92 20.35
N GLU A 60 4.78 7.28 19.07
CA GLU A 60 3.99 8.39 18.50
C GLU A 60 2.59 7.96 18.05
N ASP A 61 2.44 6.71 17.61
CA ASP A 61 1.24 6.22 16.95
C ASP A 61 0.32 5.41 17.87
N LYS A 62 0.67 5.27 19.16
CA LYS A 62 -0.06 4.42 20.12
C LYS A 62 -1.53 4.85 20.24
N LEU A 63 -1.79 6.14 20.35
CA LEU A 63 -3.15 6.68 20.44
C LEU A 63 -3.97 6.36 19.19
N ILE A 64 -3.34 6.38 18.00
CA ILE A 64 -4.00 6.04 16.73
C ILE A 64 -4.40 4.57 16.73
N SER A 65 -3.49 3.69 17.14
CA SER A 65 -3.76 2.24 17.23
C SER A 65 -4.84 1.90 18.26
N ILE A 66 -4.80 2.51 19.45
CA ILE A 66 -5.80 2.32 20.50
C ILE A 66 -7.16 2.81 20.02
N TYR A 67 -7.21 3.98 19.39
CA TYR A 67 -8.47 4.53 18.90
C TYR A 67 -9.07 3.62 17.82
N ALA A 68 -8.28 3.18 16.84
CA ALA A 68 -8.74 2.25 15.80
C ALA A 68 -9.33 0.96 16.40
N ALA A 69 -8.66 0.39 17.40
CA ALA A 69 -9.13 -0.80 18.09
C ALA A 69 -10.43 -0.53 18.88
N SER A 70 -10.52 0.61 19.58
CA SER A 70 -11.70 0.99 20.37
C SER A 70 -12.96 1.21 19.52
N THR A 71 -12.79 1.65 18.26
CA THR A 71 -13.90 1.85 17.31
C THR A 71 -14.15 0.63 16.42
N GLY A 72 -13.56 -0.53 16.74
CA GLY A 72 -13.72 -1.76 15.96
C GLY A 72 -13.23 -1.64 14.51
N SER A 73 -12.30 -0.73 14.23
CA SER A 73 -11.80 -0.46 12.86
C SER A 73 -10.59 -1.32 12.48
N GLY A 74 -10.00 -2.01 13.44
CA GLY A 74 -8.89 -2.95 13.23
C GLY A 74 -7.91 -2.94 14.39
N LYS A 75 -7.22 -4.06 14.58
CA LYS A 75 -6.21 -4.25 15.66
C LYS A 75 -4.78 -4.02 15.17
N TYR A 76 -4.56 -4.16 13.86
CA TYR A 76 -3.25 -4.08 13.25
C TYR A 76 -3.21 -2.88 12.31
N CYS A 77 -2.36 -1.91 12.63
CA CYS A 77 -2.30 -0.65 11.90
C CYS A 77 -0.96 -0.44 11.21
N PHE A 78 -0.99 0.19 10.04
CA PHE A 78 0.20 0.66 9.33
C PHE A 78 -0.07 2.05 8.71
N LYS A 79 1.00 2.74 8.32
CA LYS A 79 0.93 4.07 7.71
C LYS A 79 1.67 4.14 6.39
N LEU A 80 1.11 4.91 5.45
CA LEU A 80 1.79 5.40 4.26
C LEU A 80 2.25 6.83 4.52
N VAL A 81 3.55 7.04 4.50
CA VAL A 81 4.17 8.36 4.72
C VAL A 81 4.64 8.90 3.37
N PRO A 82 4.18 10.10 2.97
CA PRO A 82 4.64 10.72 1.73
C PRO A 82 6.14 11.00 1.80
N PRO A 83 6.83 11.09 0.65
CA PRO A 83 8.23 11.48 0.65
C PRO A 83 8.40 12.91 1.20
N GLY A 84 9.57 13.20 1.77
CA GLY A 84 9.84 14.48 2.44
C GLY A 84 9.76 15.68 1.48
N PRO A 85 9.52 16.90 2.00
CA PRO A 85 9.47 18.12 1.18
C PRO A 85 10.73 18.25 0.32
N GLY A 86 10.56 18.50 -0.98
CA GLY A 86 11.67 18.65 -1.94
C GLY A 86 12.08 17.37 -2.68
N SER A 87 11.44 16.22 -2.41
CA SER A 87 11.61 15.04 -3.26
C SER A 87 10.99 15.27 -4.64
N LYS A 88 11.82 15.45 -5.67
CA LYS A 88 11.38 15.64 -7.08
C LYS A 88 10.81 14.37 -7.73
N LYS A 89 10.44 13.35 -6.95
CA LYS A 89 9.95 12.07 -7.46
C LYS A 89 8.47 12.18 -7.82
N GLY A 90 8.20 12.69 -9.02
CA GLY A 90 6.93 12.54 -9.72
C GLY A 90 5.94 13.69 -9.58
N VAL A 91 5.01 13.75 -10.53
CA VAL A 91 3.82 14.60 -10.49
C VAL A 91 2.81 13.92 -9.57
N THR A 92 2.81 14.28 -8.29
CA THR A 92 1.84 13.72 -7.34
C THR A 92 0.48 14.37 -7.54
N PHE A 93 -0.51 13.61 -8.02
CA PHE A 93 -1.91 14.08 -8.16
C PHE A 93 -2.69 14.07 -6.83
N THR A 94 -2.05 13.68 -5.73
CA THR A 94 -2.59 13.78 -4.37
C THR A 94 -1.74 14.66 -3.48
N ALA A 95 -2.41 15.44 -2.62
CA ALA A 95 -1.74 16.23 -1.60
C ALA A 95 -0.88 15.32 -0.70
N PRO A 96 0.39 15.67 -0.41
CA PRO A 96 1.28 14.86 0.40
C PRO A 96 0.75 14.84 1.84
N ARG A 97 0.27 13.68 2.29
CA ARG A 97 -0.20 13.47 3.67
C ARG A 97 0.03 12.04 4.13
N THR A 98 0.26 11.86 5.43
CA THR A 98 0.30 10.52 6.01
C THR A 98 -1.10 9.91 6.03
N HIS A 99 -1.21 8.69 5.50
CA HIS A 99 -2.43 7.89 5.53
C HIS A 99 -2.28 6.74 6.53
N TYR A 100 -3.23 6.62 7.46
CA TYR A 100 -3.26 5.54 8.44
C TYR A 100 -4.32 4.52 8.06
N PHE A 101 -3.96 3.25 8.18
CA PHE A 101 -4.80 2.12 7.86
C PHE A 101 -4.86 1.13 9.02
N ALA A 102 -5.98 0.43 9.15
CA ALA A 102 -6.20 -0.59 10.15
C ALA A 102 -6.92 -1.80 9.53
N VAL A 103 -6.47 -3.01 9.91
CA VAL A 103 -7.04 -4.30 9.53
C VAL A 103 -7.24 -5.18 10.76
N ASP A 104 -8.05 -6.22 10.61
CA ASP A 104 -8.41 -7.11 11.70
C ASP A 104 -7.37 -8.19 11.98
N SER A 105 -6.62 -8.61 10.96
CA SER A 105 -5.60 -9.66 11.09
C SER A 105 -4.19 -9.20 10.73
N LYS A 106 -3.20 -9.77 11.42
CA LYS A 106 -1.77 -9.55 11.11
C LYS A 106 -1.40 -10.04 9.71
N VAL A 107 -2.10 -11.08 9.23
CA VAL A 107 -1.87 -11.66 7.89
C VAL A 107 -2.28 -10.66 6.82
N GLU A 108 -3.47 -10.07 6.93
CA GLU A 108 -3.91 -9.02 6.01
C GLU A 108 -3.00 -7.80 6.06
N MET A 109 -2.51 -7.41 7.25
CA MET A 109 -1.59 -6.29 7.40
C MET A 109 -0.32 -6.54 6.58
N ARG A 110 0.25 -7.75 6.70
CA ARG A 110 1.46 -8.13 5.96
C ARG A 110 1.21 -8.19 4.45
N ALA A 111 0.05 -8.70 4.03
CA ALA A 111 -0.32 -8.76 2.61
C ALA A 111 -0.47 -7.36 2.01
N TRP A 112 -1.20 -6.47 2.68
CA TRP A 112 -1.33 -5.06 2.28
C TRP A 112 0.02 -4.34 2.24
N MET A 113 0.81 -4.44 3.31
CA MET A 113 2.13 -3.81 3.36
C MET A 113 3.05 -4.35 2.26
N GLY A 114 3.05 -5.67 2.01
CA GLY A 114 3.86 -6.28 0.95
C GLY A 114 3.48 -5.79 -0.45
N ALA A 115 2.17 -5.72 -0.73
CA ALA A 115 1.67 -5.19 -1.99
C ALA A 115 2.06 -3.71 -2.18
N LEU A 116 1.87 -2.89 -1.14
CA LEU A 116 2.20 -1.46 -1.18
C LEU A 116 3.70 -1.22 -1.32
N ILE A 117 4.55 -1.94 -0.57
CA ILE A 117 6.01 -1.85 -0.69
C ILE A 117 6.45 -2.22 -2.11
N LYS A 118 5.88 -3.29 -2.68
CA LYS A 118 6.17 -3.70 -4.06
C LYS A 118 5.77 -2.64 -5.08
N ALA A 119 4.68 -1.92 -4.83
CA ALA A 119 4.18 -0.86 -5.69
C ALA A 119 4.98 0.44 -5.59
N THR A 120 5.58 0.74 -4.43
CA THR A 120 6.36 1.98 -4.25
C THR A 120 7.81 1.88 -4.72
N ILE A 121 8.29 0.68 -5.05
CA ILE A 121 9.59 0.49 -5.72
C ILE A 121 9.46 0.97 -7.16
N ASP A 122 10.28 1.96 -7.50
CA ASP A 122 10.43 2.58 -8.82
C ASP A 122 10.50 1.48 -9.90
N ARG A 123 9.48 1.40 -10.75
CA ARG A 123 9.51 0.58 -11.96
C ARG A 123 9.69 1.52 -13.12
N ASP A 124 10.90 1.55 -13.66
CA ASP A 124 11.15 2.18 -14.94
C ASP A 124 10.53 1.29 -16.04
N GLU A 125 9.28 1.59 -16.41
CA GLU A 125 8.59 0.90 -17.51
C GLU A 125 9.16 1.24 -18.89
N SER A 126 10.08 2.22 -19.00
CA SER A 126 10.80 2.51 -20.25
C SER A 126 11.89 1.48 -20.54
N VAL A 127 12.29 0.70 -19.53
CA VAL A 127 13.26 -0.38 -19.65
C VAL A 127 12.53 -1.71 -19.55
N PRO A 128 12.65 -2.61 -20.54
CA PRO A 128 12.06 -3.94 -20.47
C PRO A 128 12.56 -4.68 -19.23
N ALA A 129 11.69 -5.41 -18.54
CA ALA A 129 12.08 -6.20 -17.37
C ALA A 129 13.13 -7.26 -17.76
N ILE A 130 14.39 -7.04 -17.35
CA ILE A 130 15.48 -7.97 -17.61
C ILE A 130 15.58 -8.93 -16.43
N SER A 131 15.29 -10.21 -16.66
CA SER A 131 15.53 -11.25 -15.66
C SER A 131 17.04 -11.51 -15.54
N SER A 132 17.59 -11.44 -14.33
CA SER A 132 19.02 -11.62 -14.08
C SER A 132 19.47 -13.08 -13.96
N CYS A 133 18.57 -14.05 -14.15
CA CYS A 133 18.95 -15.46 -14.18
C CYS A 133 19.45 -15.87 -15.56
N VAL A 134 20.72 -15.55 -15.83
CA VAL A 134 21.52 -16.25 -16.82
C VAL A 134 22.18 -17.43 -16.10
N THR A 135 21.39 -18.45 -15.73
CA THR A 135 21.98 -19.74 -15.38
C THR A 135 22.29 -20.45 -16.69
N PRO A 136 23.56 -20.58 -17.10
CA PRO A 136 23.91 -21.40 -18.24
C PRO A 136 23.47 -22.83 -17.94
N THR A 137 22.48 -23.33 -18.67
CA THR A 137 22.05 -24.72 -18.60
C THR A 137 23.17 -25.56 -19.19
N VAL A 138 23.96 -26.20 -18.33
CA VAL A 138 24.90 -27.23 -18.76
C VAL A 138 24.07 -28.42 -19.22
N SER A 139 24.16 -28.79 -20.49
CA SER A 139 23.56 -30.03 -20.97
C SER A 139 24.22 -31.21 -20.25
N LEU A 140 23.42 -32.20 -19.86
CA LEU A 140 23.90 -33.47 -19.30
C LEU A 140 24.35 -34.40 -20.44
N PRO A 141 25.65 -34.45 -20.79
CA PRO A 141 26.21 -35.73 -21.21
C PRO A 141 27.52 -35.99 -20.47
N ARG A 142 27.42 -36.39 -19.19
CA ARG A 142 28.36 -37.27 -18.46
C ARG A 142 28.02 -37.30 -16.97
N ALA A 143 26.88 -37.90 -16.65
CA ALA A 143 26.86 -38.78 -15.49
C ALA A 143 27.41 -40.12 -16.00
N LYS A 144 28.64 -40.45 -15.61
CA LYS A 144 29.16 -41.82 -15.62
C LYS A 144 29.34 -42.24 -14.18
#